data_AF-A0A3L7UIH5-F1
#
_entry.id   AF-A0A3L7UIH5-F1
#
_cell.length_a   1.000
_cell.length_b   1.000
_cell.length_c   1.000
_cell.angle_alpha   90.00
_cell.angle_beta   90.00
_cell.angle_gamma   90.00
#
_symmetry.space_group_name_H-M   'P 1'
#
loop_
_entity.id
_entity.type
_entity.pdbx_description
1 polymer ?
#
loop_
_entity_poly.entity_id
_entity_poly.type
_entity_poly.pdbx_seq_one_letter_code
_entity_poly.pdbx_strand_id
1 'polypeptide(L)'
;MALVNGGATVSGIVGNGDNGARDVDLYAINLVAGAVLTIDVDARSLSPASPLDSFVRLFNAAGSQLASNDDSGGSFDRYDSYLVFTAQTTGTYYVGVSGYGNVAYDPSTAGSGSSDGSTGDYSTTFAVALPALGADIVDVTPDPRTTAVDSIAITFSRAVTGFDVADLRLVRDGLDVSLAGAVVTSTDGVSWVLVGLASATSSTGVYKLTLNAANSGIVDANGIALATSVLDTWTVTAAALVDAGDTLSTASVIPAGKVGTVRLSGRIGDGRSGAKDVDLYRVTLLAGQRLIVDIDARSL
;
A
#
# COMPACT_ATOMS: atom_id res chain seq x y z
N MET A 1 1.76 -4.74 26.39
CA MET A 1 0.60 -5.41 25.76
C MET A 1 0.73 -5.35 24.25
N ALA A 2 0.44 -6.42 23.50
CA ALA A 2 0.50 -6.39 22.04
C ALA A 2 -0.88 -6.05 21.45
N LEU A 3 -1.15 -4.76 21.26
CA LEU A 3 -2.31 -4.26 20.52
C LEU A 3 -1.87 -3.94 19.10
N VAL A 4 -2.22 -4.80 18.14
CA VAL A 4 -1.88 -4.59 16.72
C VAL A 4 -3.01 -3.86 15.99
N ASN A 5 -4.27 -4.13 16.37
CA ASN A 5 -5.48 -3.39 15.98
C ASN A 5 -6.58 -3.68 17.03
N GLY A 6 -7.37 -2.68 17.42
CA GLY A 6 -8.36 -2.79 18.49
C GLY A 6 -7.92 -2.11 19.78
N GLY A 7 -8.52 -2.44 20.92
CA GLY A 7 -8.20 -1.76 22.17
C GLY A 7 -8.29 -2.64 23.41
N ALA A 8 -7.76 -2.12 24.51
CA ALA A 8 -7.90 -2.71 25.82
C ALA A 8 -7.90 -1.68 26.92
N THR A 9 -8.60 -2.05 27.98
CA THR A 9 -8.72 -1.25 29.19
C THR A 9 -7.92 -1.91 30.30
N VAL A 10 -7.12 -1.10 30.99
CA VAL A 10 -6.33 -1.50 32.15
C VAL A 10 -6.69 -0.58 33.30
N SER A 11 -6.93 -1.14 34.48
CA SER A 11 -7.13 -0.35 35.70
C SER A 11 -5.87 -0.38 36.55
N GLY A 12 -5.58 0.75 37.20
CA GLY A 12 -4.41 0.94 38.05
C GLY A 12 -4.68 1.92 39.17
N ILE A 13 -3.68 2.15 40.01
CA ILE A 13 -3.73 3.10 41.11
C ILE A 13 -2.40 3.82 41.14
N VAL A 14 -2.37 5.11 40.80
CA VAL A 14 -1.17 5.93 40.98
C VAL A 14 -0.99 6.16 42.49
N GLY A 15 0.16 5.78 43.03
CA GLY A 15 0.55 5.99 44.42
C GLY A 15 0.33 4.80 45.33
N ASN A 16 0.09 3.61 44.79
CA ASN A 16 -0.10 2.37 45.57
C ASN A 16 1.20 1.71 46.03
N GLY A 17 2.36 2.17 45.53
CA GLY A 17 3.69 1.68 45.90
C GLY A 17 4.47 2.61 46.85
N ASP A 18 5.74 2.26 47.10
CA ASP A 18 6.65 2.99 48.00
C ASP A 18 6.94 4.45 47.57
N ASN A 19 6.56 4.81 46.34
CA ASN A 19 6.81 6.12 45.75
C ASN A 19 5.71 7.16 46.05
N GLY A 20 4.53 6.75 46.55
CA GLY A 20 3.42 7.66 46.86
C GLY A 20 3.10 8.62 45.71
N ALA A 21 3.06 9.92 45.95
CA ALA A 21 2.81 10.93 44.92
C ALA A 21 3.83 10.96 43.76
N ARG A 22 5.02 10.37 43.94
CA ARG A 22 6.06 10.24 42.90
C ARG A 22 5.82 9.08 41.95
N ASP A 23 4.80 8.27 42.23
CA ASP A 23 4.50 7.07 41.48
C ASP A 23 4.06 7.36 40.04
N VAL A 24 4.39 6.44 39.15
CA VAL A 24 4.09 6.49 37.72
C VAL A 24 3.89 5.06 37.26
N ASP A 25 2.74 4.80 36.66
CA ASP A 25 2.48 3.52 36.00
C ASP A 25 2.92 3.60 34.54
N LEU A 26 3.82 2.69 34.13
CA LEU A 26 4.37 2.63 32.78
C LEU A 26 3.85 1.42 32.00
N TYR A 27 3.28 1.69 30.83
CA TYR A 27 2.74 0.70 29.90
C TYR A 27 3.54 0.67 28.61
N ALA A 28 3.97 -0.52 28.18
CA ALA A 28 4.61 -0.71 26.89
C ALA A 28 3.60 -1.17 25.83
N ILE A 29 3.63 -0.51 24.67
CA ILE A 29 2.79 -0.82 23.50
C ILE A 29 3.64 -0.89 22.23
N ASN A 30 3.41 -1.91 21.41
CA ASN A 30 4.07 -2.03 20.10
C ASN A 30 3.16 -1.40 19.05
N LEU A 31 3.67 -0.40 18.33
CA LEU A 31 2.96 0.25 17.23
C LEU A 31 3.72 0.02 15.93
N VAL A 32 2.97 -0.06 14.83
CA VAL A 32 3.55 0.02 13.48
C VAL A 32 3.48 1.46 12.96
N ALA A 33 4.40 1.83 12.07
CA ALA A 33 4.36 3.14 11.42
C ALA A 33 3.00 3.41 10.76
N GLY A 34 2.48 4.62 10.95
CA GLY A 34 1.16 5.05 10.48
C GLY A 34 -0.02 4.64 11.36
N ALA A 35 0.17 3.78 12.39
CA ALA A 35 -0.89 3.45 13.32
C ALA A 35 -1.23 4.65 14.23
N VAL A 36 -2.51 4.80 14.55
CA VAL A 36 -3.02 5.79 15.48
C VAL A 36 -3.27 5.13 16.83
N LEU A 37 -2.59 5.62 17.86
CA LEU A 37 -2.82 5.28 19.26
C LEU A 37 -3.72 6.34 19.89
N THR A 38 -4.81 5.91 20.50
CA THR A 38 -5.64 6.69 21.41
C THR A 38 -5.44 6.17 22.84
N ILE A 39 -5.17 7.08 23.76
CA ILE A 39 -5.10 6.84 25.20
C ILE A 39 -6.21 7.66 25.84
N ASP A 40 -7.06 7.00 26.60
CA ASP A 40 -8.21 7.59 27.27
C ASP A 40 -8.19 7.18 28.74
N VAL A 41 -7.98 8.14 29.64
CA VAL A 41 -7.90 7.88 31.07
C VAL A 41 -9.21 8.31 31.72
N ASP A 42 -9.79 7.41 32.49
CA ASP A 42 -10.97 7.62 33.34
C ASP A 42 -10.54 7.59 34.80
N ALA A 43 -10.69 8.69 35.53
CA ALA A 43 -10.51 8.72 36.98
C ALA A 43 -11.72 9.35 37.68
N ARG A 44 -12.11 10.56 37.29
CA ARG A 44 -13.26 11.26 37.92
C ARG A 44 -14.59 10.64 37.53
N SER A 45 -14.64 9.95 36.39
CA SER A 45 -15.81 9.22 35.89
C SER A 45 -16.04 7.87 36.59
N LEU A 46 -15.08 7.39 37.41
CA LEU A 46 -15.20 6.15 38.16
C LEU A 46 -16.29 6.22 39.25
N SER A 47 -16.70 5.04 39.74
CA SER A 47 -17.66 4.91 40.84
C SER A 47 -17.06 4.00 41.93
N PRO A 48 -16.62 4.57 43.08
CA PRO A 48 -16.61 6.00 43.43
C PRO A 48 -15.61 6.81 42.58
N ALA A 49 -15.83 8.12 42.48
CA ALA A 49 -14.95 9.01 41.73
C ALA A 49 -13.55 9.06 42.37
N SER A 50 -12.52 8.91 41.55
CA SER A 50 -11.14 8.99 42.00
C SER A 50 -10.70 10.46 42.17
N PRO A 51 -9.85 10.77 43.18
CA PRO A 51 -9.25 12.08 43.34
C PRO A 51 -8.06 12.33 42.39
N LEU A 52 -7.67 11.34 41.59
CA LEU A 52 -6.59 11.50 40.62
C LEU A 52 -6.95 12.62 39.62
N ASP A 53 -5.99 13.50 39.41
CA ASP A 53 -6.00 14.51 38.35
C ASP A 53 -4.95 14.03 37.37
N SER A 54 -5.34 13.33 36.30
CA SER A 54 -4.40 12.51 35.54
C SER A 54 -3.46 13.33 34.65
N PHE A 55 -2.28 12.77 34.37
CA PHE A 55 -1.31 13.29 33.41
C PHE A 55 -0.71 12.12 32.62
N VAL A 56 -0.83 12.17 31.30
CA VAL A 56 -0.29 11.17 30.39
C VAL A 56 0.95 11.71 29.69
N ARG A 57 1.99 10.88 29.60
CA ARG A 57 3.15 11.12 28.73
C ARG A 57 3.40 9.91 27.85
N LEU A 58 3.73 10.17 26.59
CA LEU A 58 4.12 9.15 25.61
C LEU A 58 5.60 9.30 25.30
N PHE A 59 6.32 8.19 25.28
CA PHE A 59 7.75 8.12 25.00
C PHE A 59 8.06 7.12 23.89
N ASN A 60 9.16 7.36 23.17
CA ASN A 60 9.77 6.35 22.30
C ASN A 60 10.64 5.37 23.10
N ALA A 61 11.19 4.37 22.42
CA ALA A 61 12.07 3.36 23.03
C ALA A 61 13.36 3.91 23.66
N ALA A 62 13.79 5.12 23.30
CA ALA A 62 14.95 5.79 23.89
C ALA A 62 14.60 6.63 25.14
N GLY A 63 13.33 6.64 25.57
CA GLY A 63 12.86 7.45 26.69
C GLY A 63 12.60 8.92 26.34
N SER A 64 12.72 9.31 25.07
CA SER A 64 12.37 10.67 24.64
C SER A 64 10.85 10.82 24.61
N GLN A 65 10.35 11.86 25.25
CA GLN A 65 8.94 12.21 25.21
C GLN A 65 8.54 12.64 23.80
N LEU A 66 7.40 12.13 23.33
CA LEU A 66 6.81 12.41 22.02
C LEU A 66 5.56 13.27 22.14
N ALA A 67 4.77 13.06 23.19
CA ALA A 67 3.55 13.80 23.45
C ALA A 67 3.17 13.69 24.94
N SER A 68 2.26 14.56 25.38
CA SER A 68 1.69 14.52 26.73
C SER A 68 0.34 15.23 26.75
N ASN A 69 -0.49 14.92 27.73
CA ASN A 69 -1.76 15.58 27.97
C ASN A 69 -2.09 15.54 29.47
N ASP A 70 -2.65 16.60 30.02
CA ASP A 70 -3.21 16.70 31.38
C ASP A 70 -4.73 16.57 31.35
N ASP A 71 -5.42 17.48 30.66
CA ASP A 71 -6.88 17.50 30.52
C ASP A 71 -7.30 17.46 29.05
N SER A 72 -8.42 16.80 28.72
CA SER A 72 -8.80 16.63 27.31
C SER A 72 -9.65 17.76 26.75
N GLY A 73 -10.26 18.61 27.58
CA GLY A 73 -11.17 19.70 27.16
C GLY A 73 -12.40 19.30 26.31
N GLY A 74 -12.47 18.06 25.81
CA GLY A 74 -13.30 17.63 24.69
C GLY A 74 -13.94 16.24 24.81
N SER A 75 -13.66 15.47 25.88
CA SER A 75 -14.40 14.25 26.23
C SER A 75 -15.46 14.53 27.33
N PHE A 76 -16.32 13.56 27.63
CA PHE A 76 -17.38 13.64 28.66
C PHE A 76 -16.84 13.85 30.09
N ASP A 77 -15.52 13.77 30.25
CA ASP A 77 -14.70 13.82 31.46
C ASP A 77 -13.55 14.83 31.29
N ARG A 78 -13.91 16.11 31.11
CA ARG A 78 -13.02 17.29 30.90
C ARG A 78 -11.80 17.47 31.82
N TYR A 79 -11.58 16.60 32.78
CA TYR A 79 -10.55 16.67 33.79
C TYR A 79 -9.55 15.52 33.73
N ASP A 80 -9.77 14.55 32.85
CA ASP A 80 -8.87 13.42 32.69
C ASP A 80 -8.13 13.49 31.33
N SER A 81 -6.97 12.84 31.29
CA SER A 81 -6.05 12.89 30.16
C SER A 81 -6.56 12.08 28.97
N TYR A 82 -6.56 12.71 27.79
CA TYR A 82 -6.83 12.04 26.51
C TYR A 82 -5.74 12.39 25.50
N LEU A 83 -5.17 11.39 24.84
CA LEU A 83 -4.08 11.61 23.90
C LEU A 83 -4.26 10.77 22.63
N VAL A 84 -4.17 11.42 21.48
CA VAL A 84 -4.15 10.77 20.16
C VAL A 84 -2.80 10.99 19.51
N PHE A 85 -2.16 9.91 19.05
CA PHE A 85 -0.82 9.94 18.49
C PHE A 85 -0.69 9.03 17.27
N THR A 86 -0.13 9.55 16.17
CA THR A 86 0.22 8.76 14.99
C THR A 86 1.68 8.34 15.02
N ALA A 87 1.94 7.04 15.11
CA ALA A 87 3.27 6.48 15.13
C ALA A 87 4.03 6.78 13.82
N GLN A 88 5.20 7.39 13.92
CA GLN A 88 6.05 7.68 12.75
C GLN A 88 6.94 6.48 12.37
N THR A 89 7.29 5.66 13.36
CA THR A 89 8.17 4.49 13.18
C THR A 89 7.57 3.26 13.85
N THR A 90 7.78 2.09 13.25
CA THR A 90 7.45 0.82 13.89
C THR A 90 8.38 0.58 15.07
N GLY A 91 7.82 0.24 16.24
CA GLY A 91 8.61 -0.05 17.43
C GLY A 91 7.78 -0.04 18.71
N THR A 92 8.48 -0.14 19.83
CA THR A 92 7.89 -0.06 21.16
C THR A 92 7.82 1.40 21.62
N TYR A 93 6.65 1.76 22.14
CA TYR A 93 6.34 3.04 22.76
C TYR A 93 5.95 2.80 24.21
N TYR A 94 6.16 3.80 25.05
CA TYR A 94 5.86 3.73 26.48
C TYR A 94 4.88 4.83 26.85
N VAL A 95 3.79 4.47 27.51
CA VAL A 95 2.81 5.41 28.06
C VAL A 95 2.99 5.44 29.57
N GLY A 96 3.24 6.61 30.14
CA GLY A 96 3.25 6.81 31.57
C GLY A 96 2.02 7.56 32.04
N VAL A 97 1.34 7.01 33.04
CA VAL A 97 0.20 7.62 33.74
C VAL A 97 0.68 8.07 35.12
N SER A 98 0.48 9.35 35.41
CA SER A 98 0.84 9.97 36.69
C SER A 98 -0.24 10.97 37.11
N GLY A 99 -0.10 11.57 38.29
CA GLY A 99 -0.90 12.73 38.68
C GLY A 99 -0.35 14.06 38.15
N TYR A 100 -1.23 15.02 37.91
CA TYR A 100 -0.92 16.43 37.70
C TYR A 100 -0.08 16.92 38.89
N GLY A 101 1.04 17.57 38.61
CA GLY A 101 2.12 17.87 39.58
C GLY A 101 3.33 16.93 39.48
N ASN A 102 3.14 15.70 38.98
CA ASN A 102 4.21 14.75 38.63
C ASN A 102 4.40 14.67 37.10
N VAL A 103 4.70 15.80 36.44
CA VAL A 103 4.71 15.92 34.98
C VAL A 103 6.11 15.74 34.34
N ALA A 104 7.16 15.73 35.15
CA ALA A 104 8.55 15.81 34.70
C ALA A 104 9.44 14.65 35.17
N TYR A 105 8.85 13.52 35.59
CA TYR A 105 9.59 12.32 35.98
C TYR A 105 10.52 11.82 34.86
N ASP A 106 11.56 11.09 35.22
CA ASP A 106 12.40 10.35 34.28
C ASP A 106 11.82 8.94 34.09
N PRO A 107 11.33 8.56 32.88
CA PRO A 107 10.74 7.25 32.64
C PRO A 107 11.74 6.09 32.77
N SER A 108 13.05 6.37 32.87
CA SER A 108 14.09 5.37 33.06
C SER A 108 14.54 5.20 34.52
N THR A 109 14.06 6.06 35.43
CA THR A 109 14.46 6.07 36.84
C THR A 109 13.23 5.96 37.75
N ALA A 110 13.09 4.83 38.46
CA ALA A 110 11.99 4.61 39.40
C ALA A 110 12.00 5.66 40.53
N GLY A 111 10.82 6.17 40.89
CA GLY A 111 10.66 7.15 41.97
C GLY A 111 11.21 8.56 41.66
N SER A 112 11.62 8.82 40.41
CA SER A 112 12.11 10.13 39.95
C SER A 112 11.04 11.23 39.90
N GLY A 113 9.77 10.87 40.14
CA GLY A 113 8.63 11.77 40.11
C GLY A 113 8.61 12.81 41.24
N SER A 114 7.68 13.75 41.11
CA SER A 114 7.43 14.80 42.10
C SER A 114 6.53 14.32 43.24
N SER A 115 6.74 14.81 44.45
CA SER A 115 5.82 14.58 45.58
C SER A 115 4.53 15.41 45.49
N ASP A 116 4.44 16.30 44.50
CA ASP A 116 3.30 17.22 44.32
C ASP A 116 2.21 16.62 43.42
N GLY A 117 2.41 15.40 42.91
CA GLY A 117 1.45 14.69 42.07
C GLY A 117 0.22 14.24 42.84
N SER A 118 -0.97 14.37 42.22
CA SER A 118 -2.17 13.68 42.71
C SER A 118 -2.01 12.15 42.59
N THR A 119 -2.78 11.42 43.41
CA THR A 119 -2.77 9.94 43.46
C THR A 119 -4.20 9.44 43.45
N GLY A 120 -4.43 8.22 42.97
CA GLY A 120 -5.76 7.62 43.00
C GLY A 120 -5.94 6.53 41.96
N ASP A 121 -7.10 5.90 42.02
CA ASP A 121 -7.53 4.86 41.07
C ASP A 121 -7.73 5.47 39.69
N TYR A 122 -7.47 4.70 38.64
CA TYR A 122 -7.84 5.05 37.27
C TYR A 122 -8.14 3.80 36.44
N SER A 123 -8.82 4.02 35.34
CA SER A 123 -8.98 3.08 34.24
C SER A 123 -8.45 3.74 32.97
N THR A 124 -7.60 3.07 32.20
CA THR A 124 -7.07 3.61 30.94
C THR A 124 -7.40 2.69 29.80
N THR A 125 -8.03 3.22 28.76
CA THR A 125 -8.25 2.55 27.49
C THR A 125 -7.16 2.93 26.50
N PHE A 126 -6.46 1.92 25.99
CA PHE A 126 -5.54 2.04 24.86
C PHE A 126 -6.25 1.50 23.62
N ALA A 127 -6.45 2.31 22.59
CA ALA A 127 -6.98 1.87 21.30
C ALA A 127 -5.95 2.13 20.19
N VAL A 128 -5.70 1.12 19.37
CA VAL A 128 -4.79 1.18 18.21
C VAL A 128 -5.61 0.95 16.95
N ALA A 129 -5.54 1.90 16.04
CA ALA A 129 -6.08 1.78 14.69
C ALA A 129 -4.93 1.73 13.68
N LEU A 130 -4.86 0.67 12.90
CA LEU A 130 -3.90 0.58 11.78
C LEU A 130 -4.29 1.55 10.66
N PRO A 131 -3.31 1.99 9.83
CA PRO A 131 -3.62 2.74 8.62
C PRO A 131 -4.52 1.92 7.69
N ALA A 132 -5.16 2.57 6.73
CA ALA A 132 -5.92 1.87 5.68
C ALA A 132 -5.00 0.93 4.89
N LEU A 133 -5.54 -0.21 4.43
CA LEU A 133 -4.80 -1.09 3.53
C LEU A 133 -4.69 -0.42 2.16
N GLY A 134 -3.47 -0.06 1.78
CA GLY A 134 -3.14 0.47 0.45
C GLY A 134 -2.62 -0.63 -0.48
N ALA A 135 -2.83 -0.42 -1.77
CA ALA A 135 -2.26 -1.20 -2.87
C ALA A 135 -1.69 -0.24 -3.93
N ASP A 136 -0.82 -0.77 -4.79
CA ASP A 136 -0.24 -0.06 -5.92
C ASP A 136 -0.01 -1.03 -7.08
N ILE A 137 -0.32 -0.59 -8.30
CA ILE A 137 0.04 -1.31 -9.53
C ILE A 137 1.25 -0.58 -10.08
N VAL A 138 2.38 -1.26 -10.12
CA VAL A 138 3.65 -0.64 -10.52
C VAL A 138 3.59 -0.21 -11.98
N ASP A 139 3.91 1.06 -12.23
CA ASP A 139 3.92 1.69 -13.55
C ASP A 139 4.62 0.82 -14.61
N VAL A 140 3.88 0.49 -15.67
CA VAL A 140 4.46 -0.19 -16.83
C VAL A 140 5.44 0.76 -17.54
N THR A 141 6.73 0.42 -17.48
CA THR A 141 7.81 1.19 -18.11
C THR A 141 8.55 0.34 -19.16
N PRO A 142 8.95 0.88 -20.33
CA PRO A 142 8.64 2.24 -20.81
C PRO A 142 7.16 2.40 -21.18
N ASP A 143 6.68 3.64 -21.11
CA ASP A 143 5.38 4.06 -21.65
C ASP A 143 5.57 5.35 -22.47
N PRO A 144 5.23 5.37 -23.77
CA PRO A 144 4.73 4.26 -24.59
C PRO A 144 5.73 3.12 -24.84
N ARG A 145 5.22 1.93 -25.17
CA ARG A 145 6.01 0.74 -25.55
C ARG A 145 5.56 0.11 -26.85
N THR A 146 6.50 -0.53 -27.55
CA THR A 146 6.24 -1.25 -28.81
C THR A 146 6.13 -2.76 -28.65
N THR A 147 6.23 -3.26 -27.42
CA THR A 147 6.20 -4.70 -27.10
C THR A 147 5.10 -4.98 -26.08
N ALA A 148 4.57 -6.20 -26.10
CA ALA A 148 3.60 -6.65 -25.10
C ALA A 148 4.19 -6.58 -23.68
N VAL A 149 3.33 -6.39 -22.69
CA VAL A 149 3.65 -6.56 -21.27
C VAL A 149 3.32 -7.99 -20.89
N ASP A 150 4.29 -8.79 -20.45
CA ASP A 150 4.01 -10.16 -20.00
C ASP A 150 3.71 -10.26 -18.50
N SER A 151 4.28 -9.32 -17.72
CA SER A 151 4.11 -9.29 -16.28
C SER A 151 4.02 -7.87 -15.72
N ILE A 152 3.21 -7.69 -14.68
CA ILE A 152 3.05 -6.43 -13.93
C ILE A 152 3.19 -6.72 -12.44
N ALA A 153 3.99 -5.91 -11.76
CA ALA A 153 4.14 -5.98 -10.31
C ALA A 153 3.01 -5.21 -9.61
N ILE A 154 2.52 -5.77 -8.52
CA ILE A 154 1.45 -5.20 -7.70
C ILE A 154 1.93 -5.29 -6.26
N THR A 155 1.88 -4.19 -5.51
CA THR A 155 2.35 -4.15 -4.12
C THR A 155 1.23 -3.73 -3.19
N PHE A 156 1.22 -4.32 -1.99
CA PHE A 156 0.33 -3.91 -0.91
C PHE A 156 1.15 -3.29 0.21
N SER A 157 0.54 -2.38 0.97
CA SER A 157 1.18 -1.77 2.15
C SER A 157 1.48 -2.79 3.27
N ARG A 158 0.81 -3.95 3.25
CA ARG A 158 0.94 -5.09 4.18
C ARG A 158 0.62 -6.38 3.45
N ALA A 159 1.00 -7.51 4.04
CA ALA A 159 0.69 -8.82 3.47
C ALA A 159 -0.82 -9.06 3.44
N VAL A 160 -1.34 -9.52 2.30
CA VAL A 160 -2.76 -9.78 2.07
C VAL A 160 -3.05 -11.23 1.74
N THR A 161 -4.30 -11.62 1.98
CA THR A 161 -4.91 -12.85 1.48
C THR A 161 -6.14 -12.50 0.66
N GLY A 162 -6.64 -13.45 -0.14
CA GLY A 162 -7.83 -13.24 -0.97
C GLY A 162 -7.59 -12.54 -2.29
N PHE A 163 -6.37 -12.05 -2.58
CA PHE A 163 -6.04 -11.46 -3.86
C PHE A 163 -5.89 -12.53 -4.95
N ASP A 164 -6.68 -12.42 -6.01
CA ASP A 164 -6.58 -13.26 -7.19
C ASP A 164 -6.85 -12.50 -8.51
N VAL A 165 -6.87 -13.22 -9.63
CA VAL A 165 -7.05 -12.61 -10.97
C VAL A 165 -8.46 -12.06 -11.19
N ALA A 166 -9.47 -12.56 -10.46
CA ALA A 166 -10.85 -12.06 -10.57
C ALA A 166 -11.01 -10.65 -9.99
N ASP A 167 -10.10 -10.22 -9.13
CA ASP A 167 -10.04 -8.85 -8.62
C ASP A 167 -9.57 -7.84 -9.67
N LEU A 168 -8.97 -8.33 -10.75
CA LEU A 168 -8.34 -7.52 -11.78
C LEU A 168 -9.24 -7.35 -13.00
N ARG A 169 -9.22 -6.15 -13.57
CA ARG A 169 -9.87 -5.84 -14.84
C ARG A 169 -8.89 -5.16 -15.78
N LEU A 170 -8.66 -5.78 -16.94
CA LEU A 170 -7.88 -5.20 -18.02
C LEU A 170 -8.81 -4.65 -19.09
N VAL A 171 -8.60 -3.40 -19.49
CA VAL A 171 -9.34 -2.72 -20.55
C VAL A 171 -8.35 -2.19 -21.58
N ARG A 172 -8.69 -2.29 -22.87
CA ARG A 172 -7.97 -1.65 -23.98
C ARG A 172 -8.94 -0.78 -24.77
N ASP A 173 -8.64 0.51 -24.88
CA ASP A 173 -9.46 1.50 -25.61
C ASP A 173 -10.95 1.46 -25.22
N GLY A 174 -11.22 1.21 -23.94
CA GLY A 174 -12.57 1.11 -23.39
C GLY A 174 -13.23 -0.28 -23.48
N LEU A 175 -12.62 -1.25 -24.16
CA LEU A 175 -13.11 -2.62 -24.28
C LEU A 175 -12.41 -3.57 -23.30
N ASP A 176 -13.18 -4.48 -22.70
CA ASP A 176 -12.62 -5.50 -21.81
C ASP A 176 -11.68 -6.45 -22.57
N VAL A 177 -10.51 -6.68 -21.98
CA VAL A 177 -9.52 -7.65 -22.45
C VAL A 177 -9.50 -8.81 -21.47
N SER A 178 -9.64 -10.03 -22.00
CA SER A 178 -9.63 -11.24 -21.18
C SER A 178 -8.26 -11.44 -20.51
N LEU A 179 -8.29 -11.74 -19.21
CA LEU A 179 -7.14 -12.20 -18.43
C LEU A 179 -7.08 -13.75 -18.35
N ALA A 180 -7.76 -14.46 -19.24
CA ALA A 180 -7.73 -15.92 -19.25
C ALA A 180 -6.30 -16.45 -19.41
N GLY A 181 -5.88 -17.31 -18.48
CA GLY A 181 -4.53 -17.87 -18.43
C GLY A 181 -3.50 -17.01 -17.69
N ALA A 182 -3.85 -15.78 -17.29
CA ALA A 182 -3.02 -15.01 -16.38
C ALA A 182 -3.10 -15.59 -14.95
N VAL A 183 -2.03 -15.41 -14.18
CA VAL A 183 -1.97 -15.82 -12.77
C VAL A 183 -1.28 -14.74 -11.94
N VAL A 184 -1.68 -14.61 -10.68
CA VAL A 184 -0.96 -13.81 -9.69
C VAL A 184 -0.13 -14.72 -8.79
N THR A 185 1.09 -14.30 -8.47
CA THR A 185 2.01 -15.05 -7.61
C THR A 185 2.66 -14.13 -6.60
N SER A 186 2.92 -14.63 -5.39
CA SER A 186 3.66 -13.93 -4.34
C SER A 186 4.35 -14.93 -3.42
N THR A 187 5.39 -14.47 -2.73
CA THR A 187 6.10 -15.25 -1.70
C THR A 187 5.95 -14.66 -0.29
N ASP A 188 5.53 -13.40 -0.18
CA ASP A 188 5.44 -12.64 1.06
C ASP A 188 4.02 -12.09 1.32
N GLY A 189 3.10 -12.23 0.35
CA GLY A 189 1.75 -11.66 0.40
C GLY A 189 1.72 -10.14 0.25
N VAL A 190 2.87 -9.48 0.11
CA VAL A 190 3.02 -8.01 -0.02
C VAL A 190 3.30 -7.67 -1.47
N SER A 191 4.29 -8.35 -2.05
CA SER A 191 4.78 -8.17 -3.41
C SER A 191 4.20 -9.27 -4.28
N TRP A 192 3.33 -8.89 -5.21
CA TRP A 192 2.67 -9.78 -6.14
C TRP A 192 3.11 -9.51 -7.56
N VAL A 193 3.11 -10.55 -8.39
CA VAL A 193 3.35 -10.44 -9.82
C VAL A 193 2.21 -11.09 -10.56
N LEU A 194 1.51 -10.31 -11.37
CA LEU A 194 0.60 -10.78 -12.40
C LEU A 194 1.43 -11.18 -13.62
N VAL A 195 1.32 -12.42 -14.09
CA VAL A 195 2.07 -12.95 -15.24
C VAL A 195 1.14 -13.58 -16.27
N GLY A 196 1.63 -13.75 -17.50
CA GLY A 196 0.88 -14.36 -18.61
C GLY A 196 0.08 -13.35 -19.42
N LEU A 197 0.50 -12.08 -19.43
CA LEU A 197 -0.21 -10.98 -20.10
C LEU A 197 0.20 -10.81 -21.58
N ALA A 198 1.24 -11.51 -22.06
CA ALA A 198 1.84 -11.23 -23.36
C ALA A 198 0.89 -11.30 -24.55
N SER A 199 -0.14 -12.16 -24.51
CA SER A 199 -1.16 -12.27 -25.57
C SER A 199 -2.22 -11.17 -25.45
N ALA A 200 -2.66 -10.87 -24.23
CA ALA A 200 -3.68 -9.86 -23.90
C ALA A 200 -3.21 -8.44 -24.23
N THR A 201 -1.92 -8.15 -24.02
CA THR A 201 -1.33 -6.81 -24.15
C THR A 201 -0.60 -6.60 -25.49
N SER A 202 -0.92 -7.45 -26.47
CA SER A 202 -0.10 -7.63 -27.66
C SER A 202 -0.52 -6.74 -28.83
N SER A 203 -1.79 -6.35 -28.90
CA SER A 203 -2.29 -5.38 -29.87
C SER A 203 -1.97 -3.95 -29.42
N THR A 204 -1.96 -3.03 -30.36
CA THR A 204 -1.85 -1.60 -30.04
C THR A 204 -3.09 -1.10 -29.32
N GLY A 205 -2.91 -0.08 -28.49
CA GLY A 205 -4.00 0.58 -27.77
C GLY A 205 -3.56 1.16 -26.44
N VAL A 206 -4.46 1.91 -25.82
CA VAL A 206 -4.31 2.40 -24.44
C VAL A 206 -4.90 1.34 -23.52
N TYR A 207 -4.03 0.73 -22.72
CA TYR A 207 -4.39 -0.26 -21.73
C TYR A 207 -4.62 0.40 -20.37
N LYS A 208 -5.55 -0.18 -19.61
CA LYS A 208 -5.82 0.15 -18.22
C LYS A 208 -6.00 -1.14 -17.43
N LEU A 209 -5.10 -1.40 -16.48
CA LEU A 209 -5.28 -2.45 -15.49
C LEU A 209 -5.86 -1.83 -14.22
N THR A 210 -6.92 -2.41 -13.69
CA THR A 210 -7.55 -1.96 -12.44
C THR A 210 -7.60 -3.11 -11.46
N LEU A 211 -7.12 -2.87 -10.24
CA LEU A 211 -7.39 -3.72 -9.07
C LEU A 211 -8.66 -3.19 -8.39
N ASN A 212 -9.72 -3.98 -8.43
CA ASN A 212 -10.99 -3.62 -7.83
C ASN A 212 -11.00 -3.94 -6.35
N ALA A 213 -11.21 -2.93 -5.50
CA ALA A 213 -11.32 -3.15 -4.06
C ALA A 213 -12.67 -3.76 -3.66
N ALA A 214 -13.75 -3.29 -4.29
CA ALA A 214 -15.11 -3.69 -3.95
C ALA A 214 -15.34 -5.19 -4.20
N ASN A 215 -15.83 -5.90 -3.17
CA ASN A 215 -16.13 -7.34 -3.20
C ASN A 215 -14.93 -8.25 -3.54
N SER A 216 -13.70 -7.76 -3.42
CA SER A 216 -12.48 -8.55 -3.68
C SER A 216 -12.22 -9.61 -2.61
N GLY A 217 -12.62 -9.34 -1.36
CA GLY A 217 -12.23 -10.18 -0.23
C GLY A 217 -10.75 -10.03 0.16
N ILE A 218 -10.03 -9.07 -0.44
CA ILE A 218 -8.64 -8.77 -0.10
C ILE A 218 -8.59 -8.17 1.30
N VAL A 219 -7.94 -8.88 2.22
CA VAL A 219 -7.75 -8.48 3.61
C VAL A 219 -6.33 -8.73 4.09
N ASP A 220 -5.86 -7.92 5.03
CA ASP A 220 -4.64 -8.19 5.78
C ASP A 220 -4.87 -9.20 6.91
N ALA A 221 -3.80 -9.57 7.63
CA ALA A 221 -3.85 -10.49 8.77
C ALA A 221 -4.73 -9.99 9.94
N ASN A 222 -5.07 -8.69 9.99
CA ASN A 222 -5.93 -8.10 11.00
C ASN A 222 -7.39 -7.93 10.52
N GLY A 223 -7.73 -8.45 9.33
CA GLY A 223 -9.06 -8.36 8.74
C GLY A 223 -9.38 -7.00 8.14
N ILE A 224 -8.40 -6.12 7.95
CA ILE A 224 -8.62 -4.82 7.29
C ILE A 224 -8.70 -5.06 5.79
N ALA A 225 -9.87 -4.77 5.21
CA ALA A 225 -10.11 -4.91 3.79
C ALA A 225 -9.46 -3.79 2.96
N LEU A 226 -9.08 -4.11 1.71
CA LEU A 226 -8.70 -3.11 0.73
C LEU A 226 -9.92 -2.22 0.45
N ALA A 227 -9.80 -0.92 0.72
CA ALA A 227 -10.93 -0.01 0.66
C ALA A 227 -11.02 0.78 -0.66
N THR A 228 -9.91 0.91 -1.39
CA THR A 228 -9.82 1.78 -2.56
C THR A 228 -9.18 1.04 -3.72
N SER A 229 -9.87 1.05 -4.86
CA SER A 229 -9.34 0.50 -6.11
C SER A 229 -8.16 1.32 -6.60
N VAL A 230 -7.19 0.67 -7.22
CA VAL A 230 -6.04 1.31 -7.86
C VAL A 230 -5.94 0.89 -9.31
N LEU A 231 -5.27 1.69 -10.12
CA LEU A 231 -5.13 1.43 -11.55
C LEU A 231 -3.77 1.90 -12.05
N ASP A 232 -3.33 1.29 -13.14
CA ASP A 232 -2.26 1.78 -13.99
C ASP A 232 -2.77 1.86 -15.45
N THR A 233 -2.22 2.79 -16.22
CA THR A 233 -2.49 2.94 -17.64
C THR A 233 -1.19 3.04 -18.42
N TRP A 234 -1.10 2.31 -19.54
CA TRP A 234 0.04 2.40 -20.44
C TRP A 234 -0.41 2.28 -21.90
N THR A 235 0.44 2.76 -22.80
CA THR A 235 0.17 2.72 -24.25
C THR A 235 1.07 1.69 -24.92
N VAL A 236 0.45 0.72 -25.60
CA VAL A 236 1.14 -0.13 -26.58
C VAL A 236 0.97 0.52 -27.94
N THR A 237 2.07 1.01 -28.51
CA THR A 237 2.11 1.57 -29.85
C THR A 237 2.66 0.55 -30.83
N ALA A 238 2.34 0.74 -32.10
CA ALA A 238 3.05 -0.01 -33.12
C ALA A 238 4.51 0.46 -33.16
N ALA A 239 5.41 -0.45 -33.54
CA ALA A 239 6.77 -0.04 -33.90
C ALA A 239 6.69 1.04 -35.01
N ALA A 240 7.58 2.03 -34.95
CA ALA A 240 7.61 3.10 -35.94
C ALA A 240 7.58 2.52 -37.36
N LEU A 241 6.70 3.10 -38.19
CA LEU A 241 6.62 2.82 -39.62
C LEU A 241 7.99 3.10 -40.24
N VAL A 242 8.72 2.06 -40.60
CA VAL A 242 9.74 2.17 -41.64
C VAL A 242 8.97 1.91 -42.92
N ASP A 243 8.83 2.92 -43.78
CA ASP A 243 8.33 2.75 -45.14
C ASP A 243 8.98 1.48 -45.72
N ALA A 244 8.15 0.47 -45.92
CA ALA A 244 8.60 -0.85 -46.26
C ALA A 244 8.77 -0.87 -47.77
N GLY A 245 9.91 -0.37 -48.24
CA GLY A 245 9.97 0.15 -49.59
C GLY A 245 9.47 -0.79 -50.69
N ASP A 246 8.86 -0.20 -51.71
CA ASP A 246 8.01 -0.80 -52.76
C ASP A 246 8.69 -1.81 -53.70
N THR A 247 9.97 -2.13 -53.48
CA THR A 247 10.77 -2.98 -54.37
C THR A 247 11.62 -3.96 -53.57
N LEU A 248 12.03 -5.07 -54.19
CA LEU A 248 12.95 -6.03 -53.56
C LEU A 248 14.24 -5.37 -53.03
N SER A 249 14.70 -4.31 -53.69
CA SER A 249 15.89 -3.55 -53.29
C SER A 249 15.66 -2.61 -52.10
N THR A 250 14.43 -2.15 -51.90
CA THR A 250 14.06 -1.18 -50.85
C THR A 250 13.26 -1.82 -49.72
N ALA A 251 12.95 -3.11 -49.82
CA ALA A 251 12.21 -3.86 -48.82
C ALA A 251 12.80 -3.69 -47.41
N SER A 252 11.96 -3.29 -46.47
CA SER A 252 12.38 -3.05 -45.08
C SER A 252 12.86 -4.36 -44.45
N VAL A 253 14.00 -4.28 -43.75
CA VAL A 253 14.65 -5.46 -43.19
C VAL A 253 13.99 -5.83 -41.88
N ILE A 254 13.43 -7.04 -41.82
CA ILE A 254 13.07 -7.68 -40.55
C ILE A 254 14.35 -8.24 -39.94
N PRO A 255 14.83 -7.73 -38.79
CA PRO A 255 16.12 -8.13 -38.23
C PRO A 255 16.22 -9.65 -38.05
N ALA A 256 17.26 -10.25 -38.61
CA ALA A 256 17.53 -11.69 -38.46
C ALA A 256 17.91 -12.03 -37.00
N GLY A 257 17.53 -13.21 -36.53
CA GLY A 257 17.98 -13.75 -35.24
C GLY A 257 17.10 -13.43 -34.03
N LYS A 258 15.98 -12.71 -34.19
CA LYS A 258 14.93 -12.67 -33.17
C LYS A 258 14.09 -13.94 -33.25
N VAL A 259 14.21 -14.83 -32.26
CA VAL A 259 13.20 -15.87 -32.03
C VAL A 259 12.01 -15.19 -31.36
N GLY A 260 10.83 -15.22 -32.00
CA GLY A 260 9.60 -14.63 -31.47
C GLY A 260 8.85 -13.78 -32.50
N THR A 261 7.80 -13.10 -32.04
CA THR A 261 6.94 -12.26 -32.88
C THR A 261 7.54 -10.86 -33.08
N VAL A 262 7.61 -10.40 -34.33
CA VAL A 262 7.92 -9.01 -34.68
C VAL A 262 6.62 -8.36 -35.17
N ARG A 263 6.21 -7.26 -34.53
CA ARG A 263 5.05 -6.46 -34.97
C ARG A 263 5.54 -5.24 -35.71
N LEU A 264 5.02 -5.07 -36.92
CA LEU A 264 5.27 -3.94 -37.79
C LEU A 264 3.89 -3.34 -38.08
N SER A 265 3.77 -2.03 -37.99
CA SER A 265 2.69 -1.33 -38.67
C SER A 265 3.20 -0.87 -40.03
N GLY A 266 2.25 -0.69 -40.95
CA GLY A 266 2.43 -0.15 -42.29
C GLY A 266 1.15 0.61 -42.65
N ARG A 267 1.23 1.57 -43.56
CA ARG A 267 0.03 2.16 -44.15
C ARG A 267 0.14 2.08 -45.66
N ILE A 268 -0.55 1.11 -46.25
CA ILE A 268 -0.72 1.05 -47.69
C ILE A 268 -1.40 2.34 -48.18
N GLY A 269 -0.70 3.08 -49.02
CA GLY A 269 -1.13 4.29 -49.70
C GLY A 269 -0.62 5.59 -49.08
N ASP A 270 0.34 5.53 -48.14
CA ASP A 270 0.94 6.72 -47.54
C ASP A 270 2.08 7.32 -48.37
N GLY A 271 2.61 6.55 -49.33
CA GLY A 271 3.63 6.97 -50.29
C GLY A 271 3.10 7.68 -51.54
N ARG A 272 4.03 8.10 -52.42
CA ARG A 272 3.73 8.73 -53.72
C ARG A 272 2.96 7.81 -54.67
N SER A 273 2.96 6.51 -54.38
CA SER A 273 2.29 5.46 -55.15
C SER A 273 0.77 5.44 -54.92
N GLY A 274 0.26 6.09 -53.86
CA GLY A 274 -1.16 6.19 -53.56
C GLY A 274 -1.85 4.82 -53.57
N ALA A 275 -2.89 4.62 -54.38
CA ALA A 275 -3.56 3.31 -54.48
C ALA A 275 -2.69 2.17 -55.04
N LYS A 276 -1.49 2.46 -55.55
CA LYS A 276 -0.53 1.47 -56.07
C LYS A 276 0.56 1.10 -55.06
N ASP A 277 0.46 1.65 -53.85
CA ASP A 277 1.46 1.44 -52.83
C ASP A 277 1.51 -0.02 -52.37
N VAL A 278 2.72 -0.51 -52.09
CA VAL A 278 2.97 -1.88 -51.67
C VAL A 278 4.12 -1.89 -50.67
N ASP A 279 3.85 -2.35 -49.46
CA ASP A 279 4.87 -2.54 -48.44
C ASP A 279 5.61 -3.89 -48.63
N LEU A 280 6.91 -3.88 -48.94
CA LEU A 280 7.74 -5.09 -49.02
C LEU A 280 8.67 -5.21 -47.81
N TYR A 281 8.73 -6.43 -47.27
CA TYR A 281 9.60 -6.79 -46.15
C TYR A 281 10.56 -7.91 -46.55
N ARG A 282 11.83 -7.79 -46.13
CA ARG A 282 12.85 -8.81 -46.32
C ARG A 282 13.17 -9.51 -45.01
N VAL A 283 13.06 -10.84 -45.01
CA VAL A 283 13.37 -11.73 -43.89
C VAL A 283 14.45 -12.72 -44.30
N THR A 284 15.37 -13.05 -43.38
CA THR A 284 16.36 -14.13 -43.56
C THR A 284 16.03 -15.27 -42.61
N LEU A 285 15.78 -16.45 -43.15
CA LEU A 285 15.45 -17.66 -42.39
C LEU A 285 16.56 -18.70 -42.56
N LEU A 286 16.87 -19.42 -41.49
CA LEU A 286 17.69 -20.63 -41.56
C LEU A 286 16.83 -21.80 -42.09
N ALA A 287 17.50 -22.79 -42.70
CA ALA A 287 16.83 -24.00 -43.17
C ALA A 287 16.03 -24.66 -42.03
N GLY A 288 14.75 -24.93 -42.28
CA GLY A 288 13.82 -25.53 -41.30
C GLY A 288 13.05 -24.54 -40.41
N GLN A 289 13.33 -23.24 -40.48
CA GLN A 289 12.53 -22.24 -39.76
C GLN A 289 11.20 -21.95 -40.47
N ARG A 290 10.13 -21.77 -39.67
CA ARG A 290 8.80 -21.39 -40.17
C ARG A 290 8.54 -19.92 -39.86
N LEU A 291 8.13 -19.18 -40.88
CA LEU A 291 7.55 -17.85 -40.74
C LEU A 291 6.02 -17.95 -40.70
N ILE A 292 5.40 -17.28 -39.74
CA ILE A 292 3.97 -17.06 -39.69
C ILE A 292 3.77 -15.55 -39.83
N VAL A 293 2.95 -15.14 -40.80
CA VAL A 293 2.58 -13.74 -41.03
C VAL A 293 1.11 -13.62 -40.67
N ASP A 294 0.80 -12.63 -39.86
CA ASP A 294 -0.56 -12.26 -39.49
C ASP A 294 -0.76 -10.77 -39.80
N ILE A 295 -1.91 -10.43 -40.37
CA ILE A 295 -2.23 -9.06 -40.81
C ILE A 295 -3.54 -8.62 -40.17
N ASP A 296 -3.43 -7.78 -39.15
CA ASP A 296 -4.56 -7.22 -38.41
C ASP A 296 -5.04 -5.88 -39.00
N ALA A 297 -5.54 -5.89 -40.23
CA ALA A 297 -5.91 -4.65 -40.94
C ALA A 297 -7.24 -4.02 -40.49
N ARG A 298 -8.05 -4.68 -39.65
CA ARG A 298 -9.39 -4.22 -39.22
C ARG A 298 -9.51 -3.92 -37.72
N SER A 299 -8.46 -4.14 -36.94
CA SER A 299 -8.45 -3.95 -35.48
C SER A 299 -7.36 -2.99 -35.01
N LEU A 300 -6.81 -2.18 -35.93
CA LEU A 300 -5.97 -1.01 -35.62
C LEU A 300 -6.84 0.20 -35.31
#